data_AF-A0A1F8G5Z0-F1
#
_entry.id   AF-A0A1F8G5Z0-F1
#
_cell.length_a   1.000
_cell.length_b   1.000
_cell.length_c   1.000
_cell.angle_alpha   90.00
_cell.angle_beta   90.00
_cell.angle_gamma   90.00
#
_symmetry.space_group_name_H-M   'P 1'
#
loop_
_entity.id
_entity.type
_entity.pdbx_description
1 polymer ?
#
loop_
_entity_poly.entity_id
_entity_poly.type
_entity_poly.pdbx_seq_one_letter_code
_entity_poly.pdbx_strand_id
1 'polypeptide(L)' 'MATRCPKCGKKPMMANKRTLLRGNYNPTNRYKKLPNLQWAMVDGKRLRLCTSCIKALTK' A
#
# COMPACT_ATOMS: atom_id res chain seq x y z
N MET A 1 -12.70 -6.67 -5.00
CA MET A 1 -11.73 -6.22 -3.97
C MET A 1 -11.20 -4.84 -4.38
N ALA A 2 -11.38 -3.78 -3.59
CA ALA A 2 -10.84 -2.46 -3.94
C ALA A 2 -9.31 -2.54 -4.00
N THR A 3 -8.72 -2.24 -5.15
CA THR A 3 -7.27 -2.25 -5.37
C THR A 3 -6.64 -0.89 -5.12
N ARG A 4 -7.46 0.17 -5.11
CA ARG A 4 -7.04 1.57 -4.99
C ARG A 4 -7.63 2.22 -3.75
N CYS A 5 -6.85 3.07 -3.09
CA CYS A 5 -7.37 3.94 -2.03
C CYS A 5 -8.16 5.10 -2.65
N PRO A 6 -9.44 5.32 -2.30
CA PRO A 6 -10.23 6.43 -2.84
C PRO A 6 -9.74 7.80 -2.37
N LYS A 7 -9.19 7.94 -1.15
CA LYS A 7 -8.73 9.24 -0.61
C LYS A 7 -7.41 9.72 -1.20
N CYS A 8 -6.42 8.83 -1.35
CA CYS A 8 -5.06 9.22 -1.78
C CYS A 8 -4.64 8.63 -3.14
N GLY A 9 -5.53 7.88 -3.80
CA GLY A 9 -5.26 7.29 -5.10
C GLY A 9 -4.19 6.19 -5.13
N LYS A 10 -3.61 5.80 -3.99
CA LYS A 10 -2.58 4.75 -3.90
C LYS A 10 -3.06 3.49 -4.59
N LYS A 11 -2.28 3.04 -5.57
CA LYS A 11 -2.52 1.86 -6.39
C LYS A 11 -1.40 0.84 -6.19
N PRO A 12 -1.62 -0.44 -6.54
CA PRO A 12 -0.55 -1.43 -6.54
C PRO A 12 0.57 -0.99 -7.47
N MET A 13 1.81 -1.22 -7.07
CA MET A 13 2.99 -0.93 -7.87
C MET A 13 3.85 -2.17 -8.04
N MET A 14 4.56 -2.26 -9.17
CA MET A 14 5.59 -3.26 -9.35
C MET A 14 6.88 -2.76 -8.70
N ALA A 15 7.55 -3.63 -7.95
CA ALA A 15 8.83 -3.37 -7.33
C ALA A 15 9.79 -4.53 -7.57
N ASN A 16 11.08 -4.25 -7.60
CA ASN A 16 12.12 -5.28 -7.66
C ASN A 16 12.49 -5.68 -6.23
N LYS A 17 12.50 -6.98 -5.96
CA LYS A 17 13.13 -7.55 -4.78
C LYS A 17 14.64 -7.45 -4.97
N ARG A 18 15.34 -6.98 -3.94
CA ARG A 18 16.80 -6.91 -3.94
C ARG A 18 17.31 -7.83 -2.85
N THR A 19 18.36 -8.57 -3.15
CA THR A 19 19.05 -9.46 -2.19
C THR A 19 20.50 -9.02 -2.10
N LEU A 20 21.02 -8.98 -0.87
CA LEU A 20 22.42 -8.65 -0.63
C LEU A 20 23.27 -9.87 -0.97
N LEU A 21 24.15 -9.75 -1.96
CA LEU A 21 25.08 -10.79 -2.38
C LEU A 21 26.47 -10.18 -2.41
N ARG A 22 27.39 -10.75 -1.61
CA ARG A 22 28.81 -10.35 -1.56
C ARG A 22 29.02 -8.82 -1.48
N GLY A 23 28.25 -8.15 -0.64
CA GLY A 23 28.35 -6.70 -0.39
C GLY A 23 27.47 -5.80 -1.28
N ASN A 24 26.79 -6.33 -2.31
CA ASN A 24 25.96 -5.55 -3.23
C ASN A 24 24.50 -6.00 -3.27
N TYR A 25 23.56 -5.04 -3.34
CA TYR A 25 22.12 -5.31 -3.45
C TYR A 25 21.70 -5.52 -4.91
N ASN A 26 21.64 -6.78 -5.33
CA ASN A 26 21.27 -7.16 -6.69
C ASN A 26 19.75 -7.35 -6.83
N PRO A 27 19.11 -6.81 -7.89
CA PRO A 27 17.71 -7.07 -8.19
C PRO A 27 17.53 -8.52 -8.64
N THR A 28 16.59 -9.24 -8.03
CA THR A 28 16.34 -10.67 -8.31
C THR A 28 15.00 -10.88 -9.00
N ASN A 29 13.89 -10.61 -8.30
CA ASN A 29 12.54 -10.85 -8.83
C ASN A 29 11.69 -9.59 -8.83
N ARG A 30 10.77 -9.48 -9.78
CA ARG A 30 9.71 -8.46 -9.73
C ARG A 30 8.53 -8.97 -8.91
N TYR A 31 7.98 -8.12 -8.06
CA TYR A 31 6.79 -8.43 -7.27
C TYR A 31 5.85 -7.24 -7.19
N LYS A 32 4.57 -7.53 -6.93
CA LYS A 32 3.53 -6.50 -6.77
C LYS A 32 3.48 -6.07 -5.31
N LYS A 33 3.73 -4.80 -5.04
CA LYS A 33 3.46 -4.16 -3.73
C LYS A 33 2.03 -3.67 -3.70
N LEU A 34 1.25 -4.18 -2.76
CA LEU A 34 -0.13 -3.76 -2.53
C LEU A 34 -0.19 -2.65 -1.48
N PRO A 35 -1.07 -1.65 -1.64
CA PRO A 35 -1.35 -0.69 -0.58
C PRO A 35 -2.07 -1.41 0.58
N ASN A 36 -1.72 -1.05 1.83
CA ASN A 36 -2.38 -1.57 3.02
C ASN A 36 -3.77 -0.93 3.18
N LEU A 37 -4.78 -1.54 2.55
CA LEU A 37 -6.17 -1.11 2.53
C LEU A 37 -6.98 -1.82 3.62
N GLN A 38 -7.49 -1.03 4.56
CA GLN A 38 -8.29 -1.49 5.69
C GLN A 38 -9.68 -0.85 5.68
N TRP A 39 -10.64 -1.48 6.35
CA TRP A 39 -11.98 -0.93 6.51
C TRP A 39 -11.95 0.21 7.53
N ALA A 40 -12.55 1.34 7.16
CA ALA A 40 -12.76 2.48 8.05
C ALA A 40 -14.17 3.04 7.84
N MET A 41 -14.74 3.61 8.91
CA MET A 41 -16.00 4.33 8.85
C MET A 41 -15.70 5.81 8.67
N VAL A 42 -16.20 6.40 7.59
CA VAL A 42 -16.06 7.81 7.26
C VAL A 42 -17.44 8.33 6.91
N ASP A 43 -17.90 9.36 7.62
CA ASP A 43 -19.21 9.99 7.42
C ASP A 43 -20.38 9.00 7.37
N GLY A 44 -20.37 8.03 8.30
CA GLY A 44 -21.41 6.99 8.40
C GLY A 44 -21.31 5.88 7.35
N LYS A 45 -20.35 5.94 6.41
CA LYS A 45 -20.17 4.93 5.35
C LYS A 45 -18.89 4.12 5.57
N ARG A 46 -18.96 2.83 5.25
CA ARG A 46 -17.82 1.92 5.34
C ARG A 46 -17.00 1.94 4.05
N LEU A 47 -15.76 2.42 4.14
CA LEU A 47 -14.84 2.56 3.00
C LEU A 47 -13.54 1.80 3.23
N ARG A 48 -12.96 1.23 2.17
CA ARG A 48 -11.59 0.68 2.22
C ARG A 48 -10.59 1.81 1.99
N LEU A 49 -9.89 2.20 3.05
CA LEU A 49 -8.91 3.28 3.04
C LEU A 49 -7.52 2.78 3.39
N CYS A 50 -6.52 3.52 2.94
CA CYS A 50 -5.13 3.21 3.26
C CYS A 50 -4.85 3.49 4.74
N THR A 51 -4.01 2.69 5.41
CA THR A 51 -3.72 2.90 6.85
C THR A 51 -3.16 4.29 7.16
N SER A 52 -2.36 4.88 6.27
CA SER A 52 -1.90 6.27 6.45
C SER A 52 -3.04 7.29 6.36
N CYS A 53 -4.05 7.01 5.54
CA CYS A 53 -5.24 7.84 5.37
C CYS A 53 -6.17 7.76 6.59
N ILE A 54 -6.27 6.57 7.18
CA ILE A 54 -7.03 6.32 8.41
C ILE A 54 -6.38 7.06 9.58
N LYS A 55 -5.05 6.95 9.74
CA LYS A 55 -4.32 7.69 10.77
C LYS A 55 -4.46 9.21 10.65
N ALA A 56 -4.59 9.73 9.43
CA ALA A 56 -4.82 11.15 9.18
C ALA A 56 -6.27 11.61 9.40
N LEU A 57 -7.22 10.70 9.61
CA LEU A 57 -8.60 11.04 9.98
C LEU A 57 -8.78 11.13 11.50
N THR A 58 -7.94 10.44 12.27
CA THR A 58 -8.00 10.36 13.73
C THR A 58 -7.17 11.43 14.44
N LYS A 59 -6.41 12.23 13.68
CA LYS A 59 -5.57 13.31 14.19
C LYS A 59 -6.19 14.63 13.77
#